data_AF-A0A8I2Z5T5-F1
#
_entry.id   AF-A0A8I2Z5T5-F1
#
_cell.length_a   1.000
_cell.length_b   1.000
_cell.length_c   1.000
_cell.angle_alpha   90.00
_cell.angle_beta   90.00
_cell.angle_gamma   90.00
#
_symmetry.space_group_name_H-M   'P 1'
#
loop_
_entity.id
_entity.type
_entity.pdbx_description
1 polymer ?
#
loop_
_entity_poly.entity_id
_entity_poly.type
_entity_poly.pdbx_seq_one_letter_code
_entity_poly.pdbx_strand_id
1 'polypeptide(L)'
;MSFLAHVPLLGRLVAGADDAPQAIDLPPVEVHNVETDPEKRARCLKHLIKANHVNHAIVYHHLQFDNHAAHILCSAYLLGASENQLHSMYETVSRELEPWQDSPAEVIEEDWQDFLGDKRYQRAYVDFFEDGLALQFNYDWKTLMAHYLLKGDQPLMNAKEIAIEALALSCVQYNYLHKYLDEQKYTRPAPFSSTSPVDILHRMAGDARFDGLFATPGFDNVDLLFGKHEDLVLEYWNAWAVADDDNEDPVRQLQKSQEAAVALLVATMKPGTHAYNFFTVHLLTTSHAVRILLPVLPARFHVALVRAWWLLTVAVYAAMGRPRIDEDYVQPVPQGRGWAHVEHEALHSRHASDAHYVKAIRAMKEAARTWGDVHERYLAAAVTFVDGFEGWVFD
;
A
#
# COMPACT_ATOMS: atom_id res chain seq x y z
N MET A 1 -10.48 0.08 -4.31
CA MET A 1 -9.78 1.15 -3.56
C MET A 1 -8.34 0.75 -3.30
N SER A 2 -7.41 1.21 -4.13
CA SER A 2 -5.97 1.10 -3.90
C SER A 2 -5.53 2.30 -3.07
N PHE A 3 -5.31 2.06 -1.78
CA PHE A 3 -4.75 3.07 -0.86
C PHE A 3 -3.30 3.47 -1.20
N LEU A 4 -2.65 2.76 -2.13
CA LEU A 4 -1.34 3.14 -2.67
C LEU A 4 -1.38 4.41 -3.52
N ALA A 5 -2.56 4.78 -4.00
CA ALA A 5 -2.75 6.00 -4.76
C ALA A 5 -2.88 7.25 -3.87
N HIS A 6 -2.66 7.11 -2.56
CA HIS A 6 -2.56 8.21 -1.59
C HIS A 6 -1.10 8.67 -1.42
N VAL A 7 -0.18 8.20 -2.27
CA VAL A 7 1.12 8.85 -2.45
C VAL A 7 0.83 10.26 -2.97
N PRO A 8 1.29 11.33 -2.27
CA PRO A 8 1.01 12.70 -2.66
C PRO A 8 1.51 13.00 -4.09
N LEU A 9 0.67 13.65 -4.89
CA LEU A 9 1.10 14.32 -6.11
C LEU A 9 1.71 15.69 -5.74
N LEU A 10 2.79 16.03 -6.45
CA LEU A 10 3.56 17.28 -6.50
C LEU A 10 3.27 18.41 -5.49
N GLY A 11 4.33 18.83 -4.80
CA GLY A 11 4.52 20.23 -4.36
C GLY A 11 3.84 20.64 -3.06
N ARG A 12 3.17 19.72 -2.38
CA ARG A 12 2.41 20.05 -1.16
C ARG A 12 2.95 19.45 0.13
N LEU A 13 3.91 18.53 0.09
CA LEU A 13 4.55 18.10 1.32
C LEU A 13 5.30 19.28 1.96
N VAL A 14 4.76 19.80 3.06
CA VAL A 14 5.48 20.76 3.89
C VAL A 14 6.59 19.99 4.60
N ALA A 15 7.79 20.03 4.03
CA ALA A 15 8.98 20.00 4.85
C ALA A 15 8.99 21.33 5.61
N GLY A 16 9.08 21.29 6.94
CA GLY A 16 9.34 22.51 7.71
C GLY A 16 10.54 23.22 7.10
N ALA A 17 10.39 24.50 6.76
CA ALA A 17 11.39 25.26 6.01
C ALA A 17 12.73 25.41 6.74
N ASP A 18 12.80 25.01 8.02
CA ASP A 18 13.91 25.29 8.93
C ASP A 18 14.65 24.03 9.44
N ASP A 19 14.19 22.81 9.15
CA ASP A 19 14.85 21.57 9.61
C ASP A 19 15.46 20.75 8.46
N ALA A 20 16.64 20.17 8.70
CA ALA A 20 17.28 19.28 7.75
C ALA A 20 16.37 18.04 7.52
N PRO A 21 16.17 17.61 6.25
CA PRO A 21 15.28 16.49 5.97
C PRO A 21 15.78 15.22 6.66
N GLN A 22 14.95 14.64 7.52
CA GLN A 22 15.28 13.40 8.21
C GLN A 22 15.17 12.21 7.24
N ALA A 23 16.31 11.59 6.94
CA ALA A 23 16.37 10.43 6.08
C ALA A 23 16.02 9.16 6.85
N ILE A 24 15.16 8.34 6.25
CA ILE A 24 14.98 6.93 6.62
C ILE A 24 15.83 6.12 5.64
N ASP A 25 17.08 5.86 6.01
CA ASP A 25 18.09 5.28 5.11
C ASP A 25 18.05 3.74 5.12
N LEU A 26 17.58 3.17 4.00
CA LEU A 26 17.40 1.73 3.82
C LEU A 26 17.92 1.32 2.44
N PRO A 27 18.57 0.15 2.32
CA PRO A 27 19.00 -0.32 1.02
C PRO A 27 17.79 -0.60 0.11
N PRO A 28 17.88 -0.30 -1.19
CA PRO A 28 16.90 -0.74 -2.17
C PRO A 28 16.73 -2.27 -2.11
N VAL A 29 15.50 -2.74 -2.36
CA VAL A 29 15.27 -4.18 -2.59
C VAL A 29 15.83 -4.60 -3.95
N GLU A 30 15.96 -5.90 -4.17
CA GLU A 30 16.34 -6.45 -5.47
C GLU A 30 15.39 -5.95 -6.58
N VAL A 31 15.98 -5.39 -7.64
CA VAL A 31 15.24 -4.92 -8.81
C VAL A 31 15.23 -6.01 -9.87
N HIS A 32 14.06 -6.60 -10.11
CA HIS A 32 13.88 -7.60 -11.16
C HIS A 32 13.63 -6.93 -12.51
N ASN A 33 14.60 -7.04 -13.43
CA ASN A 33 14.50 -6.44 -14.76
C ASN A 33 13.75 -7.30 -15.76
N VAL A 34 12.43 -7.38 -15.57
CA VAL A 34 11.52 -8.19 -16.37
C VAL A 34 11.46 -7.74 -17.84
N GLU A 35 11.78 -6.47 -18.13
CA GLU A 35 11.72 -5.93 -19.48
C GLU A 35 12.73 -6.57 -20.45
N THR A 36 13.95 -6.82 -20.00
CA THR A 36 15.04 -7.35 -20.84
C THR A 36 15.44 -8.78 -20.48
N ASP A 37 14.76 -9.41 -19.53
CA ASP A 37 15.10 -10.75 -19.06
C ASP A 37 14.74 -11.83 -20.10
N PRO A 38 15.71 -12.64 -20.55
CA PRO A 38 15.48 -13.72 -21.51
C PRO A 38 14.87 -14.99 -20.85
N GLU A 39 14.59 -15.01 -19.54
CA GLU A 39 13.89 -16.10 -18.90
C GLU A 39 12.44 -16.18 -19.41
N LYS A 40 11.97 -17.39 -19.70
CA LYS A 40 10.60 -17.63 -20.20
C LYS A 40 9.54 -17.11 -19.22
N ARG A 41 9.77 -17.24 -17.91
CA ARG A 41 8.89 -16.75 -16.85
C ARG A 41 8.82 -15.23 -16.80
N ALA A 42 9.97 -14.55 -16.88
CA ALA A 42 10.00 -13.10 -16.94
C ALA A 42 9.29 -12.56 -18.20
N ARG A 43 9.51 -13.16 -19.37
CA ARG A 43 8.76 -12.80 -20.59
C ARG A 43 7.25 -13.03 -20.46
N CYS A 44 6.83 -14.12 -19.81
CA CYS A 44 5.42 -14.38 -19.54
C CYS A 44 4.82 -13.24 -18.69
N LEU A 45 5.46 -12.90 -17.56
CA LEU A 45 5.04 -11.78 -16.71
C LEU A 45 4.94 -10.47 -17.51
N LYS A 46 5.98 -10.13 -18.29
CA LYS A 46 6.01 -8.95 -19.17
C LYS A 46 4.80 -8.90 -20.10
N HIS A 47 4.50 -9.98 -20.80
CA HIS A 47 3.40 -10.02 -21.76
C HIS A 47 2.04 -9.92 -21.06
N LEU A 48 1.88 -10.53 -19.88
CA LEU A 48 0.64 -10.44 -19.11
C LEU A 48 0.39 -9.04 -18.55
N ILE A 49 1.44 -8.35 -18.06
CA ILE A 49 1.33 -6.95 -17.65
C ILE A 49 0.91 -6.06 -18.82
N LYS A 50 1.51 -6.23 -20.00
CA LYS A 50 1.11 -5.47 -21.20
C LYS A 50 -0.30 -5.82 -21.66
N ALA A 51 -0.68 -7.08 -21.60
CA ALA A 51 -2.04 -7.50 -21.91
C ALA A 51 -3.04 -6.86 -20.94
N ASN A 52 -2.72 -6.75 -19.65
CA ASN A 52 -3.55 -6.04 -18.69
C ASN A 52 -3.71 -4.58 -19.08
N HIS A 53 -2.58 -3.89 -19.26
CA HIS A 53 -2.50 -2.47 -19.58
C HIS A 53 -3.31 -2.09 -20.82
N VAL A 54 -3.20 -2.89 -21.89
CA VAL A 54 -3.89 -2.62 -23.15
C VAL A 54 -5.39 -2.88 -23.06
N ASN A 55 -5.82 -3.91 -22.30
CA ASN A 55 -7.19 -4.39 -22.40
C ASN A 55 -8.11 -3.93 -21.27
N HIS A 56 -7.59 -3.54 -20.10
CA HIS A 56 -8.42 -3.34 -18.90
C HIS A 56 -8.18 -1.99 -18.24
N ALA A 57 -9.27 -1.38 -17.78
CA ALA A 57 -9.25 -0.15 -17.01
C ALA A 57 -8.49 -0.31 -15.67
N ILE A 58 -7.89 0.77 -15.17
CA ILE A 58 -7.20 0.79 -13.86
C ILE A 58 -8.17 0.91 -12.69
N VAL A 59 -9.38 1.43 -12.93
CA VAL A 59 -10.50 1.44 -11.98
C VAL A 59 -11.75 0.87 -12.66
N TYR A 60 -12.42 -0.08 -12.02
CA TYR A 60 -13.54 -0.84 -12.57
C TYR A 60 -14.71 -0.96 -11.58
N HIS A 61 -15.82 -1.55 -12.03
CA HIS A 61 -17.09 -1.71 -11.29
C HIS A 61 -17.60 -0.36 -10.77
N HIS A 62 -18.12 0.45 -11.69
CA HIS A 62 -18.63 1.79 -11.37
C HIS A 62 -17.58 2.67 -10.66
N LEU A 63 -16.31 2.52 -11.03
CA LEU A 63 -15.17 3.29 -10.50
C LEU A 63 -14.90 3.08 -8.99
N GLN A 64 -15.26 1.90 -8.47
CA GLN A 64 -15.12 1.57 -7.05
C GLN A 64 -13.85 0.79 -6.73
N PHE A 65 -13.45 -0.14 -7.61
CA PHE A 65 -12.35 -1.07 -7.37
C PHE A 65 -11.18 -0.81 -8.30
N ASP A 66 -9.99 -1.24 -7.86
CA ASP A 66 -8.75 -0.95 -8.54
C ASP A 66 -8.23 -2.23 -9.17
N ASN A 67 -7.75 -2.14 -10.39
CA ASN A 67 -7.19 -3.28 -11.08
C ASN A 67 -5.90 -3.73 -10.38
N HIS A 68 -5.91 -4.94 -9.83
CA HIS A 68 -4.78 -5.52 -9.11
C HIS A 68 -4.04 -6.59 -9.91
N ALA A 69 -4.32 -6.77 -11.20
CA ALA A 69 -3.69 -7.80 -12.03
C ALA A 69 -2.16 -7.68 -12.05
N ALA A 70 -1.62 -6.48 -12.26
CA ALA A 70 -0.17 -6.27 -12.20
C ALA A 70 0.40 -6.63 -10.82
N HIS A 71 -0.31 -6.29 -9.74
CA HIS A 71 0.16 -6.52 -8.38
C HIS A 71 0.22 -8.01 -8.02
N ILE A 72 -0.83 -8.78 -8.36
CA ILE A 72 -0.85 -10.23 -8.10
C ILE A 72 0.17 -10.95 -8.98
N LEU A 73 0.29 -10.59 -10.26
CA LEU A 73 1.26 -11.21 -11.17
C LEU A 73 2.70 -10.98 -10.71
N CYS A 74 3.07 -9.75 -10.34
CA CYS A 74 4.38 -9.46 -9.79
C CYS A 74 4.61 -10.17 -8.45
N SER A 75 3.59 -10.23 -7.58
CA SER A 75 3.74 -10.89 -6.27
C SER A 75 3.91 -12.40 -6.41
N ALA A 76 3.11 -13.04 -7.26
CA ALA A 76 3.20 -14.46 -7.57
C ALA A 76 4.54 -14.80 -8.22
N TYR A 77 5.02 -13.98 -9.17
CA TYR A 77 6.33 -14.13 -9.78
C TYR A 77 7.46 -14.15 -8.74
N LEU A 78 7.45 -13.20 -7.80
CA LEU A 78 8.44 -13.10 -6.73
C LEU A 78 8.34 -14.24 -5.70
N LEU A 79 7.17 -14.85 -5.57
CA LEU A 79 6.95 -16.05 -4.77
C LEU A 79 7.31 -17.34 -5.52
N GLY A 80 7.70 -17.27 -6.80
CA GLY A 80 8.18 -18.40 -7.57
C GLY A 80 7.16 -19.04 -8.52
N ALA A 81 6.05 -18.37 -8.83
CA ALA A 81 5.04 -18.89 -9.74
C ALA A 81 5.63 -19.29 -11.10
N SER A 82 5.22 -20.44 -11.61
CA SER A 82 5.50 -20.88 -12.97
C SER A 82 4.71 -20.06 -14.00
N GLU A 83 5.07 -20.17 -15.28
CA GLU A 83 4.35 -19.46 -16.36
C GLU A 83 2.89 -19.90 -16.46
N ASN A 84 2.62 -21.20 -16.23
CA ASN A 84 1.26 -21.72 -16.22
C ASN A 84 0.44 -21.13 -15.08
N GLN A 85 1.04 -20.95 -13.89
CA GLN A 85 0.38 -20.30 -12.76
C GLN A 85 0.10 -18.83 -13.05
N LEU A 86 1.08 -18.09 -13.60
CA LEU A 86 0.88 -16.69 -13.98
C LEU A 86 -0.25 -16.53 -15.01
N HIS A 87 -0.28 -17.38 -16.05
CA HIS A 87 -1.37 -17.39 -17.03
C HIS A 87 -2.72 -17.70 -16.38
N SER A 88 -2.81 -18.76 -15.57
CA SER A 88 -4.04 -19.14 -14.89
C SER A 88 -4.56 -18.05 -13.95
N MET A 89 -3.66 -17.37 -13.24
CA MET A 89 -4.01 -16.24 -12.38
C MET A 89 -4.55 -15.08 -13.20
N TYR A 90 -3.86 -14.69 -14.28
CA TYR A 90 -4.33 -13.62 -15.17
C TYR A 90 -5.69 -13.94 -15.79
N GLU A 91 -5.91 -15.16 -16.29
CA GLU A 91 -7.20 -15.58 -16.83
C GLU A 91 -8.33 -15.54 -15.79
N THR A 92 -8.02 -15.79 -14.52
CA THR A 92 -9.01 -15.70 -13.45
C THR A 92 -9.35 -14.23 -13.16
N VAL A 93 -8.32 -13.40 -12.89
CA VAL A 93 -8.51 -12.01 -12.47
C VAL A 93 -9.10 -11.16 -13.60
N SER A 94 -8.67 -11.37 -14.85
CA SER A 94 -9.17 -10.59 -16.00
C SER A 94 -10.65 -10.79 -16.32
N ARG A 95 -11.29 -11.87 -15.82
CA ARG A 95 -12.74 -12.08 -16.01
C ARG A 95 -13.60 -11.08 -15.25
N GLU A 96 -13.08 -10.50 -14.18
CA GLU A 96 -13.78 -9.51 -13.36
C GLU A 96 -13.45 -8.07 -13.76
N LEU A 97 -12.44 -7.89 -14.63
CA LEU A 97 -12.00 -6.57 -15.06
C LEU A 97 -12.86 -6.05 -16.21
N GLU A 98 -13.00 -4.73 -16.27
CA GLU A 98 -13.72 -4.04 -17.33
C GLU A 98 -12.73 -3.47 -18.36
N PRO A 99 -13.10 -3.43 -19.66
CA PRO A 99 -12.28 -2.78 -20.66
C PRO A 99 -12.23 -1.26 -20.44
N TRP A 100 -11.26 -0.61 -21.09
CA TRP A 100 -11.18 0.85 -21.11
C TRP A 100 -12.48 1.48 -21.63
N GLN A 101 -12.87 2.58 -20.98
CA GLN A 101 -13.94 3.47 -21.43
C GLN A 101 -13.33 4.83 -21.80
N ASP A 102 -13.97 5.51 -22.76
CA ASP A 102 -13.56 6.85 -23.18
C ASP A 102 -13.63 7.84 -22.00
N SER A 103 -12.63 8.71 -21.91
CA SER A 103 -12.60 9.80 -20.93
C SER A 103 -13.62 10.90 -21.29
N PRO A 104 -14.23 11.62 -20.32
CA PRO A 104 -15.09 12.77 -20.61
C PRO A 104 -14.43 13.85 -21.47
N ALA A 105 -13.12 14.04 -21.31
CA ALA A 105 -12.28 14.93 -22.12
C ALA A 105 -10.81 14.46 -22.07
N GLU A 106 -9.99 15.02 -22.96
CA GLU A 106 -8.53 14.86 -22.92
C GLU A 106 -7.95 15.61 -21.71
N VAL A 107 -6.78 15.16 -21.26
CA VAL A 107 -5.98 15.78 -20.19
C VAL A 107 -4.69 16.28 -20.82
N ILE A 108 -4.34 17.56 -20.61
CA ILE A 108 -3.13 18.18 -21.14
C ILE A 108 -2.30 18.82 -20.02
N GLU A 109 -1.07 19.22 -20.35
CA GLU A 109 -0.11 19.77 -19.37
C GLU A 109 -0.66 21.00 -18.63
N GLU A 110 -1.50 21.79 -19.29
CA GLU A 110 -2.08 23.02 -18.73
C GLU A 110 -3.21 22.78 -17.73
N ASP A 111 -3.93 21.65 -17.81
CA ASP A 111 -5.19 21.40 -17.07
C ASP A 111 -5.24 20.06 -16.33
N TRP A 112 -4.19 19.23 -16.38
CA TRP A 112 -4.21 17.91 -15.76
C TRP A 112 -4.50 17.92 -14.25
N GLN A 113 -4.23 19.03 -13.55
CA GLN A 113 -4.52 19.17 -12.13
C GLN A 113 -6.01 19.43 -11.85
N ASP A 114 -6.76 19.94 -12.82
CA ASP A 114 -8.18 20.28 -12.66
C ASP A 114 -9.08 19.05 -12.56
N PHE A 115 -8.60 17.90 -13.03
CA PHE A 115 -9.33 16.62 -13.04
C PHE A 115 -8.90 15.65 -11.94
N LEU A 116 -8.04 16.08 -11.00
CA LEU A 116 -7.56 15.24 -9.91
C LEU A 116 -8.74 14.73 -9.05
N GLY A 117 -8.72 13.43 -8.77
CA GLY A 117 -9.75 12.72 -8.02
C GLY A 117 -10.95 12.27 -8.86
N ASP A 118 -11.05 12.68 -10.13
CA ASP A 118 -12.12 12.23 -11.00
C ASP A 118 -11.75 10.95 -11.75
N LYS A 119 -12.25 9.83 -11.23
CA LYS A 119 -12.00 8.48 -11.79
C LYS A 119 -12.51 8.27 -13.21
N ARG A 120 -13.38 9.15 -13.72
CA ARG A 120 -13.81 9.10 -15.13
C ARG A 120 -12.66 9.45 -16.09
N TYR A 121 -11.66 10.20 -15.62
CA TYR A 121 -10.50 10.62 -16.41
C TYR A 121 -9.35 9.60 -16.42
N GLN A 122 -9.54 8.40 -15.85
CA GLN A 122 -8.47 7.38 -15.78
C GLN A 122 -7.83 7.08 -17.13
N ARG A 123 -8.63 7.06 -18.21
CA ARG A 123 -8.12 6.80 -19.56
C ARG A 123 -7.29 7.98 -20.07
N ALA A 124 -7.78 9.21 -19.91
CA ALA A 124 -7.05 10.40 -20.32
C ALA A 124 -5.75 10.59 -19.54
N TYR A 125 -5.69 10.24 -18.25
CA TYR A 125 -4.43 10.26 -17.51
C TYR A 125 -3.43 9.21 -18.01
N VAL A 126 -3.88 8.01 -18.38
CA VAL A 126 -3.00 7.03 -19.01
C VAL A 126 -2.46 7.56 -20.33
N ASP A 127 -3.33 8.06 -21.21
CA ASP A 127 -2.93 8.63 -22.50
C ASP A 127 -1.96 9.82 -22.31
N PHE A 128 -2.24 10.71 -21.36
CA PHE A 128 -1.38 11.85 -20.99
C PHE A 128 0.04 11.41 -20.60
N PHE A 129 0.18 10.40 -19.74
CA PHE A 129 1.50 9.90 -19.33
C PHE A 129 2.19 9.07 -20.40
N GLU A 130 1.46 8.35 -21.25
CA GLU A 130 2.02 7.67 -22.43
C GLU A 130 2.58 8.65 -23.46
N ASP A 131 1.83 9.72 -23.76
CA ASP A 131 2.26 10.79 -24.66
C ASP A 131 3.46 11.54 -24.08
N GLY A 132 3.41 11.89 -22.79
CA GLY A 132 4.55 12.47 -22.08
C GLY A 132 5.79 11.57 -22.19
N LEU A 133 5.63 10.27 -21.90
CA LEU A 133 6.71 9.29 -21.98
C LEU A 133 7.37 9.27 -23.36
N ALA A 134 6.57 9.25 -24.43
CA ALA A 134 7.06 9.15 -25.80
C ALA A 134 7.63 10.48 -26.33
N LEU A 135 6.94 11.59 -26.10
CA LEU A 135 7.20 12.88 -26.75
C LEU A 135 8.15 13.77 -25.95
N GLN A 136 8.14 13.67 -24.63
CA GLN A 136 8.89 14.57 -23.74
C GLN A 136 10.05 13.88 -23.04
N PHE A 137 9.90 12.58 -22.71
CA PHE A 137 10.86 11.85 -21.89
C PHE A 137 11.63 10.74 -22.65
N ASN A 138 11.54 10.65 -23.99
CA ASN A 138 12.32 9.68 -24.79
C ASN A 138 12.20 8.21 -24.31
N TYR A 139 11.01 7.78 -23.88
CA TYR A 139 10.75 6.46 -23.28
C TYR A 139 11.47 6.20 -21.94
N ASP A 140 12.01 7.23 -21.32
CA ASP A 140 12.59 7.21 -19.99
C ASP A 140 11.47 7.38 -18.94
N TRP A 141 10.76 6.28 -18.65
CA TRP A 141 9.68 6.25 -17.63
C TRP A 141 10.18 6.68 -16.26
N LYS A 142 11.48 6.47 -16.06
CA LYS A 142 12.23 6.85 -14.90
C LYS A 142 12.16 8.39 -14.77
N THR A 143 12.67 9.11 -15.76
CA THR A 143 12.59 10.58 -15.77
C THR A 143 11.15 11.11 -15.72
N LEU A 144 10.19 10.45 -16.39
CA LEU A 144 8.75 10.77 -16.30
C LEU A 144 8.25 10.74 -14.84
N MET A 145 8.49 9.65 -14.12
CA MET A 145 8.06 9.52 -12.72
C MET A 145 8.74 10.55 -11.83
N ALA A 146 10.05 10.78 -12.00
CA ALA A 146 10.76 11.82 -11.27
C ALA A 146 10.16 13.21 -11.52
N HIS A 147 9.72 13.48 -12.75
CA HIS A 147 9.08 14.74 -13.13
C HIS A 147 7.73 14.94 -12.43
N TYR A 148 6.82 13.96 -12.56
CA TYR A 148 5.44 14.08 -12.06
C TYR A 148 5.26 13.74 -10.58
N LEU A 149 6.20 13.02 -9.97
CA LEU A 149 6.13 12.68 -8.53
C LEU A 149 7.09 13.52 -7.67
N LEU A 150 8.32 13.81 -8.12
CA LEU A 150 9.42 14.14 -7.19
C LEU A 150 10.12 15.48 -7.39
N LYS A 151 10.09 16.05 -8.61
CA LYS A 151 10.97 17.16 -9.02
C LYS A 151 12.39 16.99 -8.42
N GLY A 152 13.05 15.89 -8.79
CA GLY A 152 14.41 15.49 -8.40
C GLY A 152 14.83 14.15 -9.03
N ASP A 153 16.12 14.00 -9.36
CA ASP A 153 16.71 12.88 -10.12
C ASP A 153 16.80 11.58 -9.30
N GLN A 154 15.77 10.74 -9.28
CA GLN A 154 15.87 9.27 -9.25
C GLN A 154 14.46 8.66 -9.34
N PRO A 155 14.26 7.57 -10.10
CA PRO A 155 12.91 7.00 -10.24
C PRO A 155 12.72 5.49 -10.03
N LEU A 156 11.44 5.14 -10.02
CA LEU A 156 10.74 4.09 -9.26
C LEU A 156 10.10 2.99 -10.13
N MET A 157 10.48 1.72 -9.96
CA MET A 157 9.83 0.51 -10.55
C MET A 157 10.17 0.13 -12.01
N ASN A 158 10.68 -1.09 -12.22
CA ASN A 158 11.22 -1.52 -13.53
C ASN A 158 10.17 -2.05 -14.55
N ALA A 159 9.12 -1.29 -14.82
CA ALA A 159 8.20 -1.52 -15.96
C ALA A 159 7.43 -0.23 -16.29
N LYS A 160 7.48 0.21 -17.56
CA LYS A 160 6.88 1.48 -17.97
C LYS A 160 5.35 1.48 -17.86
N GLU A 161 4.68 0.37 -18.16
CA GLU A 161 3.22 0.24 -18.07
C GLU A 161 2.76 0.38 -16.61
N ILE A 162 3.48 -0.24 -15.67
CA ILE A 162 3.20 -0.11 -14.23
C ILE A 162 3.42 1.33 -13.76
N ALA A 163 4.48 1.99 -14.24
CA ALA A 163 4.74 3.39 -13.91
C ALA A 163 3.62 4.32 -14.37
N ILE A 164 3.14 4.16 -15.61
CA ILE A 164 2.03 4.93 -16.17
C ILE A 164 0.73 4.67 -15.40
N GLU A 165 0.39 3.39 -15.16
CA GLU A 165 -0.80 3.03 -14.39
C GLU A 165 -0.74 3.58 -12.97
N ALA A 166 0.43 3.55 -12.31
CA ALA A 166 0.61 4.10 -10.97
C ALA A 166 0.43 5.63 -10.93
N LEU A 167 0.95 6.36 -11.92
CA LEU A 167 0.77 7.80 -12.05
C LEU A 167 -0.71 8.17 -12.28
N ALA A 168 -1.34 7.49 -13.24
CA ALA A 168 -2.77 7.70 -13.54
C ALA A 168 -3.65 7.35 -12.33
N LEU A 169 -3.36 6.25 -11.64
CA LEU A 169 -4.10 5.84 -10.45
C LEU A 169 -3.95 6.87 -9.31
N SER A 170 -2.75 7.41 -9.11
CA SER A 170 -2.50 8.48 -8.12
C SER A 170 -3.29 9.75 -8.44
N CYS A 171 -3.47 10.09 -9.73
CA CYS A 171 -4.28 11.24 -10.14
C CYS A 171 -5.77 11.03 -9.83
N VAL A 172 -6.32 9.86 -10.15
CA VAL A 172 -7.76 9.60 -10.00
C VAL A 172 -8.20 9.23 -8.58
N GLN A 173 -7.27 8.89 -7.69
CA GLN A 173 -7.57 8.59 -6.28
C GLN A 173 -7.27 9.76 -5.35
N TYR A 174 -6.84 10.89 -5.90
CA TYR A 174 -6.64 12.14 -5.14
C TYR A 174 -7.95 12.56 -4.46
N ASN A 175 -7.88 12.88 -3.17
CA ASN A 175 -9.07 13.20 -2.37
C ASN A 175 -8.76 14.18 -1.22
N TYR A 176 -9.77 14.45 -0.38
CA TYR A 176 -9.67 15.44 0.70
C TYR A 176 -8.63 15.11 1.79
N LEU A 177 -8.20 13.85 1.94
CA LEU A 177 -7.21 13.43 2.94
C LEU A 177 -5.82 14.02 2.65
N HIS A 178 -5.53 14.40 1.40
CA HIS A 178 -4.24 14.97 1.05
C HIS A 178 -3.94 16.26 1.84
N LYS A 179 -4.98 17.03 2.23
CA LYS A 179 -4.82 18.26 3.03
C LYS A 179 -3.99 18.05 4.31
N TYR A 180 -4.05 16.87 4.93
CA TYR A 180 -3.31 16.58 6.17
C TYR A 180 -1.81 16.42 5.92
N LEU A 181 -1.42 15.96 4.73
CA LEU A 181 -0.02 15.84 4.32
C LEU A 181 0.47 17.14 3.69
N ASP A 182 -0.47 17.87 3.08
CA ASP A 182 -0.23 19.03 2.24
C ASP A 182 -0.12 20.35 3.02
N GLU A 183 -0.75 20.42 4.20
CA GLU A 183 -0.86 21.66 4.97
C GLU A 183 -0.25 21.51 6.37
N GLN A 184 0.80 22.30 6.66
CA GLN A 184 1.53 22.24 7.93
C GLN A 184 0.65 22.39 9.18
N LYS A 185 -0.47 23.10 9.07
CA LYS A 185 -1.37 23.39 10.19
C LYS A 185 -1.93 22.14 10.87
N TYR A 186 -1.96 20.99 10.17
CA TYR A 186 -2.44 19.73 10.73
C TYR A 186 -1.37 18.96 11.50
N THR A 187 -0.08 19.21 11.21
CA THR A 187 1.04 18.65 11.95
C THR A 187 1.30 19.51 13.18
N ARG A 188 0.80 19.06 14.34
CA ARG A 188 0.84 19.81 15.60
C ARG A 188 1.07 18.87 16.78
N PRO A 189 1.64 19.33 17.92
CA PRO A 189 1.83 18.48 19.09
C PRO A 189 0.52 17.85 19.58
N ALA A 190 0.56 16.55 19.86
CA ALA A 190 -0.54 15.83 20.51
C ALA A 190 -0.40 15.83 22.04
N PRO A 191 -1.48 15.59 22.82
CA PRO A 191 -1.44 15.47 24.28
C PRO A 191 -0.54 14.35 24.81
N PHE A 192 -0.12 13.44 23.93
CA PHE A 192 0.84 12.39 24.19
C PHE A 192 1.65 12.09 22.93
N SER A 193 2.82 11.48 23.11
CA SER A 193 3.63 10.96 22.02
C SER A 193 4.12 9.54 22.33
N SER A 194 4.44 8.78 21.28
CA SER A 194 5.10 7.48 21.37
C SER A 194 5.88 7.21 20.08
N THR A 195 6.94 6.43 20.19
CA THR A 195 7.73 5.90 19.06
C THR A 195 7.33 4.45 18.70
N SER A 196 6.32 3.90 19.38
CA SER A 196 5.74 2.58 19.13
C SER A 196 4.33 2.72 18.53
N PRO A 197 4.15 2.45 17.22
CA PRO A 197 2.83 2.44 16.60
C PRO A 197 1.83 1.52 17.31
N VAL A 198 2.29 0.36 17.79
CA VAL A 198 1.44 -0.60 18.52
C VAL A 198 0.96 -0.03 19.86
N ASP A 199 1.80 0.71 20.59
CA ASP A 199 1.39 1.35 21.85
C ASP A 199 0.31 2.41 21.60
N ILE A 200 0.44 3.17 20.51
CA ILE A 200 -0.58 4.16 20.10
C ILE A 200 -1.89 3.46 19.75
N LEU A 201 -1.84 2.34 19.01
CA LEU A 201 -3.02 1.54 18.67
C LEU A 201 -3.68 0.93 19.92
N HIS A 202 -2.91 0.40 20.87
CA HIS A 202 -3.44 -0.09 22.14
C HIS A 202 -4.13 1.02 22.95
N ARG A 203 -3.52 2.21 23.01
CA ARG A 203 -4.14 3.37 23.65
C ARG A 203 -5.42 3.78 22.94
N MET A 204 -5.46 3.69 21.61
CA MET A 204 -6.64 3.99 20.81
C MET A 204 -7.75 2.98 21.08
N ALA A 205 -7.44 1.69 21.15
CA ALA A 205 -8.39 0.62 21.46
C ALA A 205 -9.10 0.79 22.81
N GLY A 206 -8.41 1.37 23.80
CA GLY A 206 -8.96 1.65 25.13
C GLY A 206 -9.63 3.02 25.29
N ASP A 207 -9.65 3.86 24.26
CA ASP A 207 -10.17 5.23 24.35
C ASP A 207 -11.70 5.27 24.19
N ALA A 208 -12.39 5.56 25.29
CA ALA A 208 -13.86 5.62 25.33
C ALA A 208 -14.46 6.74 24.45
N ARG A 209 -13.66 7.71 23.98
CA ARG A 209 -14.15 8.76 23.06
C ARG A 209 -14.57 8.22 21.69
N PHE A 210 -14.09 7.03 21.31
CA PHE A 210 -14.51 6.33 20.10
C PHE A 210 -15.72 5.41 20.31
N ASP A 211 -16.20 5.25 21.54
CA ASP A 211 -17.30 4.33 21.83
C ASP A 211 -18.63 4.90 21.31
N GLY A 212 -19.39 4.07 20.59
CA GLY A 212 -20.69 4.45 20.04
C GLY A 212 -20.64 5.44 18.87
N LEU A 213 -19.47 5.72 18.30
CA LEU A 213 -19.36 6.57 17.10
C LEU A 213 -20.00 5.93 15.85
N PHE A 214 -19.97 4.60 15.76
CA PHE A 214 -20.46 3.84 14.61
C PHE A 214 -21.48 2.78 15.04
N ALA A 215 -22.46 2.53 14.17
CA ALA A 215 -23.43 1.45 14.39
C ALA A 215 -22.79 0.07 14.19
N THR A 216 -21.97 -0.06 13.14
CA THR A 216 -21.16 -1.23 12.82
C THR A 216 -19.79 -0.76 12.33
N PRO A 217 -18.73 -1.57 12.46
CA PRO A 217 -17.49 -1.26 11.80
C PRO A 217 -17.64 -1.39 10.28
N GLY A 218 -16.77 -0.69 9.55
CA GLY A 218 -16.90 -0.57 8.09
C GLY A 218 -16.18 0.65 7.53
N PHE A 219 -15.81 0.59 6.25
CA PHE A 219 -14.97 1.61 5.63
C PHE A 219 -15.65 2.97 5.48
N ASP A 220 -16.97 3.00 5.30
CA ASP A 220 -17.76 4.24 5.20
C ASP A 220 -17.66 5.11 6.47
N ASN A 221 -17.23 4.52 7.60
CA ASN A 221 -16.98 5.26 8.83
C ASN A 221 -15.78 6.22 8.72
N VAL A 222 -14.89 6.06 7.73
CA VAL A 222 -13.75 6.98 7.49
C VAL A 222 -14.25 8.40 7.20
N ASP A 223 -15.24 8.55 6.31
CA ASP A 223 -15.79 9.87 6.00
C ASP A 223 -16.51 10.49 7.20
N LEU A 224 -17.18 9.65 8.01
CA LEU A 224 -17.81 10.10 9.24
C LEU A 224 -16.79 10.57 10.28
N LEU A 225 -15.66 9.85 10.42
CA LEU A 225 -14.55 10.21 11.29
C LEU A 225 -14.00 11.58 10.93
N PHE A 226 -13.61 11.78 9.68
CA PHE A 226 -13.03 13.06 9.26
C PHE A 226 -14.06 14.18 9.15
N GLY A 227 -15.35 13.87 8.97
CA GLY A 227 -16.43 14.86 8.94
C GLY A 227 -16.88 15.34 10.33
N LYS A 228 -16.80 14.51 11.38
CA LYS A 228 -17.36 14.83 12.71
C LYS A 228 -16.39 14.70 13.87
N HIS A 229 -15.31 13.95 13.70
CA HIS A 229 -14.36 13.58 14.76
C HIS A 229 -12.89 13.78 14.30
N GLU A 230 -12.66 14.73 13.39
CA GLU A 230 -11.34 15.03 12.81
C GLU A 230 -10.27 15.22 13.90
N ASP A 231 -10.55 16.03 14.92
CA ASP A 231 -9.62 16.29 16.02
C ASP A 231 -9.19 15.01 16.75
N LEU A 232 -10.08 14.03 16.89
CA LEU A 232 -9.79 12.77 17.55
C LEU A 232 -8.85 11.91 16.69
N VAL A 233 -9.06 11.87 15.37
CA VAL A 233 -8.14 11.20 14.43
C VAL A 233 -6.77 11.88 14.44
N LEU A 234 -6.74 13.21 14.38
CA LEU A 234 -5.51 13.99 14.35
C LEU A 234 -4.72 13.91 15.66
N GLU A 235 -5.36 13.65 16.80
CA GLU A 235 -4.67 13.39 18.06
C GLU A 235 -3.78 12.15 17.94
N TYR A 236 -4.31 11.04 17.44
CA TYR A 236 -3.57 9.78 17.28
C TYR A 236 -2.61 9.81 16.09
N TRP A 237 -2.94 10.52 15.02
CA TRP A 237 -2.03 10.73 13.90
C TRP A 237 -0.78 11.52 14.33
N ASN A 238 -0.95 12.58 15.13
CA ASN A 238 0.15 13.39 15.64
C ASN A 238 0.89 12.78 16.84
N ALA A 239 0.34 11.75 17.48
CA ALA A 239 1.00 11.09 18.60
C ALA A 239 2.22 10.25 18.18
N TRP A 240 2.38 9.93 16.89
CA TRP A 240 3.56 9.18 16.44
C TRP A 240 4.74 10.11 16.16
N ALA A 241 5.75 10.02 17.03
CA ALA A 241 6.98 10.81 16.98
C ALA A 241 8.01 10.22 16.00
N VAL A 242 7.63 10.08 14.72
CA VAL A 242 8.51 9.54 13.65
C VAL A 242 9.85 10.28 13.55
N ALA A 243 9.83 11.60 13.79
CA ALA A 243 10.95 12.50 13.57
C ALA A 243 11.35 13.38 14.76
N ASP A 244 10.58 13.33 15.86
CA ASP A 244 10.70 14.29 16.97
C ASP A 244 11.45 13.72 18.19
N ASP A 245 12.03 12.51 18.09
CA ASP A 245 12.86 11.92 19.14
C ASP A 245 14.28 11.69 18.65
N ASP A 246 15.21 12.56 19.07
CA ASP A 246 16.64 12.49 18.76
C ASP A 246 17.30 11.17 19.19
N ASN A 247 16.65 10.38 20.04
CA ASN A 247 17.19 9.11 20.55
C ASN A 247 16.70 7.89 19.78
N GLU A 248 15.82 8.03 18.79
CA GLU A 248 15.23 6.89 18.10
C GLU A 248 15.48 6.90 16.59
N ASP A 249 16.06 5.80 16.11
CA ASP A 249 16.37 5.59 14.70
C ASP A 249 15.09 5.52 13.83
N PRO A 250 14.91 6.42 12.85
CA PRO A 250 13.75 6.41 11.95
C PRO A 250 13.58 5.09 11.18
N VAL A 251 14.68 4.38 10.91
CA VAL A 251 14.65 3.05 10.30
C VAL A 251 14.00 2.03 11.23
N ARG A 252 14.31 2.10 12.53
CA ARG A 252 13.69 1.27 13.56
C ARG A 252 12.20 1.58 13.71
N GLN A 253 11.81 2.85 13.58
CA GLN A 253 10.38 3.22 13.59
C GLN A 253 9.64 2.68 12.37
N LEU A 254 10.25 2.70 11.19
CA LEU A 254 9.68 2.05 10.00
C LEU A 254 9.51 0.54 10.23
N GLN A 255 10.51 -0.14 10.79
CA GLN A 255 10.39 -1.56 11.14
C GLN A 255 9.17 -1.80 12.04
N LYS A 256 9.04 -1.05 13.14
CA LYS A 256 7.90 -1.16 14.07
C LYS A 256 6.56 -0.90 13.38
N SER A 257 6.52 -0.02 12.38
CA SER A 257 5.31 0.25 11.59
C SER A 257 4.88 -0.97 10.76
N GLN A 258 5.84 -1.71 10.18
CA GLN A 258 5.56 -2.92 9.44
C GLN A 258 5.17 -4.08 10.37
N GLU A 259 5.82 -4.20 11.53
CA GLU A 259 5.43 -5.13 12.60
C GLU A 259 3.99 -4.88 13.07
N ALA A 260 3.62 -3.61 13.29
CA ALA A 260 2.26 -3.21 13.63
C ALA A 260 1.25 -3.57 12.53
N ALA A 261 1.62 -3.38 11.25
CA ALA A 261 0.77 -3.73 10.13
C ALA A 261 0.50 -5.25 10.03
N VAL A 262 1.52 -6.07 10.31
CA VAL A 262 1.38 -7.53 10.41
C VAL A 262 0.47 -7.89 11.59
N ALA A 263 0.73 -7.33 12.78
CA ALA A 263 -0.07 -7.58 13.98
C ALA A 263 -1.54 -7.18 13.78
N LEU A 264 -1.81 -6.04 13.13
CA LEU A 264 -3.17 -5.64 12.79
C LEU A 264 -3.88 -6.68 11.93
N LEU A 265 -3.21 -7.29 10.95
CA LEU A 265 -3.81 -8.32 10.11
C LEU A 265 -4.05 -9.64 10.86
N VAL A 266 -3.05 -10.14 11.60
CA VAL A 266 -3.09 -11.51 12.14
C VAL A 266 -3.49 -11.60 13.61
N ALA A 267 -3.11 -10.62 14.42
CA ALA A 267 -3.32 -10.62 15.88
C ALA A 267 -4.62 -9.93 16.29
N THR A 268 -5.42 -9.43 15.35
CA THR A 268 -6.81 -8.99 15.61
C THR A 268 -7.84 -10.06 15.24
N MET A 269 -7.42 -11.10 14.52
CA MET A 269 -8.26 -12.24 14.14
C MET A 269 -8.37 -13.21 15.32
N LYS A 270 -9.55 -13.26 15.94
CA LYS A 270 -9.81 -14.19 17.04
C LYS A 270 -9.73 -15.65 16.55
N PRO A 271 -8.94 -16.54 17.19
CA PRO A 271 -8.79 -17.92 16.75
C PRO A 271 -10.12 -18.64 16.54
N GLY A 272 -10.23 -19.37 15.43
CA GLY A 272 -11.42 -20.11 15.02
C GLY A 272 -12.50 -19.28 14.31
N THR A 273 -12.34 -17.96 14.19
CA THR A 273 -13.27 -17.13 13.41
C THR A 273 -12.90 -17.04 11.93
N HIS A 274 -11.61 -17.16 11.60
CA HIS A 274 -11.09 -17.04 10.23
C HIS A 274 -11.39 -15.68 9.57
N ALA A 275 -11.76 -14.67 10.36
CA ALA A 275 -12.28 -13.39 9.92
C ALA A 275 -11.17 -12.35 9.68
N TYR A 276 -10.43 -12.52 8.58
CA TYR A 276 -9.42 -11.53 8.16
C TYR A 276 -10.10 -10.36 7.44
N ASN A 277 -9.89 -9.13 7.92
CA ASN A 277 -10.56 -7.96 7.39
C ASN A 277 -9.87 -7.41 6.12
N PHE A 278 -10.67 -7.16 5.09
CA PHE A 278 -10.24 -6.67 3.78
C PHE A 278 -9.55 -5.31 3.86
N PHE A 279 -9.97 -4.39 4.73
CA PHE A 279 -9.35 -3.07 4.83
C PHE A 279 -8.03 -3.13 5.61
N THR A 280 -7.93 -3.99 6.61
CA THR A 280 -6.70 -4.17 7.41
C THR A 280 -5.53 -4.73 6.59
N VAL A 281 -5.77 -5.63 5.64
CA VAL A 281 -4.68 -6.13 4.76
C VAL A 281 -4.05 -5.02 3.92
N HIS A 282 -4.78 -3.93 3.66
CA HIS A 282 -4.24 -2.78 2.95
C HIS A 282 -3.21 -2.04 3.79
N LEU A 283 -3.33 -2.04 5.12
CA LEU A 283 -2.32 -1.45 6.00
C LEU A 283 -0.98 -2.18 5.89
N LEU A 284 -1.01 -3.52 5.81
CA LEU A 284 0.18 -4.34 5.57
C LEU A 284 0.76 -4.14 4.17
N THR A 285 -0.07 -4.20 3.13
CA THR A 285 0.43 -4.12 1.74
C THR A 285 0.92 -2.71 1.39
N THR A 286 0.33 -1.66 1.97
CA THR A 286 0.81 -0.28 1.82
C THR A 286 2.05 0.01 2.65
N SER A 287 2.21 -0.57 3.85
CA SER A 287 3.45 -0.42 4.63
C SER A 287 4.64 -1.02 3.88
N HIS A 288 4.44 -2.17 3.23
CA HIS A 288 5.44 -2.76 2.34
C HIS A 288 5.77 -1.83 1.17
N ALA A 289 4.76 -1.22 0.52
CA ALA A 289 5.02 -0.27 -0.55
C ALA A 289 5.82 0.95 -0.07
N VAL A 290 5.50 1.53 1.09
CA VAL A 290 6.31 2.61 1.69
C VAL A 290 7.78 2.20 1.78
N ARG A 291 8.07 0.99 2.29
CA ARG A 291 9.43 0.45 2.34
C ARG A 291 10.10 0.33 0.95
N ILE A 292 9.34 0.00 -0.10
CA ILE A 292 9.86 -0.04 -1.47
C ILE A 292 10.17 1.37 -2.00
N LEU A 293 9.33 2.36 -1.66
CA LEU A 293 9.47 3.72 -2.15
C LEU A 293 10.61 4.50 -1.47
N LEU A 294 10.83 4.30 -0.17
CA LEU A 294 11.79 5.11 0.61
C LEU A 294 13.20 5.20 0.00
N PRO A 295 13.86 4.10 -0.43
CA PRO A 295 15.25 4.17 -0.93
C PRO A 295 15.43 4.95 -2.25
N VAL A 296 14.33 5.28 -2.93
CA VAL A 296 14.35 5.94 -4.25
C VAL A 296 13.67 7.31 -4.22
N LEU A 297 13.12 7.70 -3.07
CA LEU A 297 12.59 9.03 -2.84
C LEU A 297 13.68 9.95 -2.28
N PRO A 298 13.64 11.26 -2.58
CA PRO A 298 14.41 12.24 -1.83
C PRO A 298 14.06 12.24 -0.33
N ALA A 299 15.06 12.33 0.55
CA ALA A 299 14.92 12.31 2.01
C ALA A 299 13.81 13.23 2.54
N ARG A 300 13.61 14.40 1.93
CA ARG A 300 12.56 15.38 2.27
C ARG A 300 11.13 14.82 2.24
N PHE A 301 10.89 13.69 1.58
CA PHE A 301 9.57 13.06 1.47
C PHE A 301 9.40 11.83 2.37
N HIS A 302 10.46 11.36 3.04
CA HIS A 302 10.43 10.08 3.77
C HIS A 302 9.44 10.12 4.93
N VAL A 303 9.58 11.10 5.82
CA VAL A 303 8.70 11.27 6.99
C VAL A 303 7.25 11.49 6.55
N ALA A 304 7.03 12.33 5.54
CA ALA A 304 5.70 12.59 5.02
C ALA A 304 5.01 11.33 4.48
N LEU A 305 5.73 10.49 3.73
CA LEU A 305 5.20 9.23 3.22
C LEU A 305 4.84 8.25 4.35
N VAL A 306 5.68 8.15 5.37
CA VAL A 306 5.41 7.31 6.56
C VAL A 306 4.19 7.85 7.34
N ARG A 307 4.07 9.18 7.46
CA ARG A 307 2.91 9.82 8.08
C ARG A 307 1.63 9.65 7.27
N ALA A 308 1.71 9.56 5.94
CA ALA A 308 0.58 9.24 5.07
C ALA A 308 0.04 7.83 5.37
N TRP A 309 0.94 6.85 5.45
CA TRP A 309 0.58 5.51 5.86
C TRP A 309 0.02 5.44 7.29
N TRP A 310 0.54 6.26 8.20
CA TRP A 310 0.03 6.32 9.56
C TRP A 310 -1.38 6.89 9.65
N LEU A 311 -1.68 7.95 8.89
CA LEU A 311 -3.02 8.51 8.82
C LEU A 311 -4.03 7.45 8.35
N LEU A 312 -3.67 6.69 7.32
CA LEU A 312 -4.47 5.57 6.83
C LEU A 312 -4.67 4.52 7.93
N THR A 313 -3.60 4.15 8.62
CA THR A 313 -3.65 3.16 9.72
C THR A 313 -4.59 3.60 10.84
N VAL A 314 -4.47 4.85 11.33
CA VAL A 314 -5.36 5.39 12.37
C VAL A 314 -6.81 5.43 11.89
N ALA A 315 -7.06 5.92 10.67
CA ALA A 315 -8.40 6.04 10.12
C ALA A 315 -9.09 4.67 9.95
N VAL A 316 -8.41 3.70 9.33
CA VAL A 316 -8.94 2.35 9.14
C VAL A 316 -9.11 1.66 10.48
N TYR A 317 -8.15 1.77 11.41
CA TYR A 317 -8.28 1.13 12.72
C TYR A 317 -9.48 1.67 13.52
N ALA A 318 -9.71 3.00 13.50
CA ALA A 318 -10.93 3.59 14.06
C ALA A 318 -12.19 3.06 13.39
N ALA A 319 -12.24 3.09 12.06
CA ALA A 319 -13.39 2.72 11.26
C ALA A 319 -13.77 1.23 11.42
N MET A 320 -12.79 0.37 11.67
CA MET A 320 -12.95 -1.07 11.97
C MET A 320 -13.25 -1.34 13.45
N GLY A 321 -13.55 -0.32 14.26
CA GLY A 321 -13.95 -0.51 15.65
C GLY A 321 -12.80 -0.80 16.62
N ARG A 322 -11.55 -0.57 16.20
CA ARG A 322 -10.34 -0.69 17.01
C ARG A 322 -10.18 -2.07 17.66
N PRO A 323 -10.21 -3.17 16.89
CA PRO A 323 -10.10 -4.51 17.45
C PRO A 323 -8.81 -4.66 18.25
N ARG A 324 -8.90 -5.32 19.41
CA ARG A 324 -7.73 -5.56 20.25
C ARG A 324 -6.69 -6.39 19.47
N ILE A 325 -5.47 -5.89 19.44
CA ILE A 325 -4.30 -6.63 18.97
C ILE A 325 -3.88 -7.56 20.12
N ASP A 326 -3.88 -8.87 19.88
CA ASP A 326 -3.54 -9.89 20.86
C ASP A 326 -2.55 -10.89 20.27
N GLU A 327 -1.28 -10.79 20.66
CA GLU A 327 -0.21 -11.64 20.11
C GLU A 327 -0.45 -13.14 20.38
N ASP A 328 -1.21 -13.48 21.43
CA ASP A 328 -1.56 -14.88 21.75
C ASP A 328 -2.46 -15.52 20.68
N TYR A 329 -3.06 -14.73 19.78
CA TYR A 329 -3.82 -15.24 18.65
C TYR A 329 -2.92 -15.81 17.55
N VAL A 330 -1.66 -15.37 17.47
CA VAL A 330 -0.68 -15.88 16.50
C VAL A 330 -0.06 -17.17 17.03
N GLN A 331 -0.28 -18.27 16.32
CA GLN A 331 0.18 -19.58 16.79
C GLN A 331 1.67 -19.78 16.49
N PRO A 332 2.42 -20.49 17.35
CA PRO A 332 3.78 -20.90 17.05
C PRO A 332 3.84 -21.72 15.76
N VAL A 333 4.94 -21.59 15.02
CA VAL A 333 5.14 -22.31 13.75
C VAL A 333 5.13 -23.82 13.99
N PRO A 334 4.19 -24.58 13.39
CA PRO A 334 4.18 -26.03 13.49
C PRO A 334 5.42 -26.65 12.84
N GLN A 335 5.89 -27.77 13.37
CA GLN A 335 7.05 -28.47 12.80
C GLN A 335 6.84 -28.79 11.32
N GLY A 336 7.78 -28.35 10.48
CA GLY A 336 7.75 -28.56 9.03
C GLY A 336 7.00 -27.49 8.22
N ARG A 337 6.32 -26.52 8.85
CA ARG A 337 5.62 -25.42 8.17
C ARG A 337 6.49 -24.16 8.06
N GLY A 338 7.56 -24.24 7.27
CA GLY A 338 8.43 -23.09 6.98
C GLY A 338 7.94 -22.21 5.81
N TRP A 339 8.77 -21.27 5.36
CA TRP A 339 8.46 -20.41 4.21
C TRP A 339 8.06 -21.16 2.94
N ALA A 340 8.60 -22.36 2.71
CA ALA A 340 8.20 -23.21 1.58
C ALA A 340 6.72 -23.63 1.64
N HIS A 341 6.17 -23.85 2.85
CA HIS A 341 4.73 -24.10 3.05
C HIS A 341 3.91 -22.86 2.70
N VAL A 342 4.34 -21.70 3.23
CA VAL A 342 3.67 -20.40 2.97
C VAL A 342 3.66 -20.06 1.48
N GLU A 343 4.78 -20.25 0.78
CA GLU A 343 4.89 -20.07 -0.67
C GLU A 343 4.01 -21.07 -1.45
N HIS A 344 3.95 -22.32 -0.99
CA HIS A 344 3.09 -23.33 -1.58
C HIS A 344 1.61 -22.90 -1.50
N GLU A 345 1.14 -22.51 -0.32
CA GLU A 345 -0.25 -22.05 -0.10
C GLU A 345 -0.56 -20.78 -0.91
N ALA A 346 0.39 -19.85 -1.03
CA ALA A 346 0.21 -18.64 -1.84
C ALA A 346 -0.08 -18.94 -3.32
N LEU A 347 0.50 -20.03 -3.85
CA LEU A 347 0.51 -20.32 -5.30
C LEU A 347 -0.38 -21.51 -5.71
N HIS A 348 -0.80 -22.34 -4.76
CA HIS A 348 -1.54 -23.58 -5.04
C HIS A 348 -2.87 -23.71 -4.29
N SER A 349 -3.14 -22.84 -3.31
CA SER A 349 -4.43 -22.85 -2.61
C SER A 349 -5.57 -22.38 -3.52
N ARG A 350 -6.82 -22.59 -3.07
CA ARG A 350 -8.02 -22.02 -3.70
C ARG A 350 -8.03 -20.48 -3.72
N HIS A 351 -7.15 -19.84 -2.94
CA HIS A 351 -7.03 -18.39 -2.82
C HIS A 351 -5.87 -17.81 -3.65
N ALA A 352 -5.18 -18.64 -4.45
CA ALA A 352 -4.01 -18.21 -5.22
C ALA A 352 -4.29 -17.10 -6.26
N SER A 353 -5.56 -16.92 -6.67
CA SER A 353 -5.98 -15.83 -7.56
C SER A 353 -6.49 -14.59 -6.81
N ASP A 354 -6.51 -14.60 -5.47
CA ASP A 354 -6.85 -13.41 -4.67
C ASP A 354 -5.62 -12.51 -4.51
N ALA A 355 -5.69 -11.32 -5.09
CA ALA A 355 -4.55 -10.40 -5.09
C ALA A 355 -4.14 -9.97 -3.68
N HIS A 356 -5.08 -9.78 -2.76
CA HIS A 356 -4.80 -9.31 -1.41
C HIS A 356 -4.13 -10.40 -0.58
N TYR A 357 -4.57 -11.64 -0.76
CA TYR A 357 -4.01 -12.81 -0.10
C TYR A 357 -2.53 -13.00 -0.49
N VAL A 358 -2.24 -13.02 -1.80
CA VAL A 358 -0.88 -13.20 -2.32
C VAL A 358 0.02 -12.01 -1.96
N LYS A 359 -0.49 -10.77 -2.02
CA LYS A 359 0.24 -9.56 -1.62
C LYS A 359 0.60 -9.58 -0.13
N ALA A 360 -0.30 -10.00 0.74
CA ALA A 360 -0.06 -10.06 2.19
C ALA A 360 1.06 -11.05 2.53
N ILE A 361 1.04 -12.23 1.91
CA ILE A 361 2.08 -13.25 2.08
C ILE A 361 3.44 -12.72 1.62
N ARG A 362 3.50 -12.10 0.44
CA ARG A 362 4.72 -11.45 -0.05
C ARG A 362 5.19 -10.37 0.92
N ALA A 363 4.30 -9.50 1.40
CA ALA A 363 4.67 -8.42 2.31
C ALA A 363 5.32 -8.94 3.61
N MET A 364 4.75 -9.98 4.23
CA MET A 364 5.34 -10.62 5.42
C MET A 364 6.70 -11.26 5.11
N LYS A 365 6.84 -11.96 3.98
CA LYS A 365 8.10 -12.57 3.56
C LYS A 365 9.20 -11.55 3.33
N GLU A 366 8.89 -10.45 2.66
CA GLU A 366 9.85 -9.38 2.40
C GLU A 366 10.20 -8.59 3.66
N ALA A 367 9.25 -8.42 4.59
CA ALA A 367 9.55 -7.86 5.92
C ALA A 367 10.52 -8.76 6.70
N ALA A 368 10.28 -10.07 6.74
CA ALA A 368 11.19 -11.04 7.37
C ALA A 368 12.60 -11.00 6.77
N ARG A 369 12.71 -10.86 5.45
CA ARG A 369 14.00 -10.71 4.75
C ARG A 369 14.70 -9.39 5.08
N THR A 370 13.94 -8.31 5.19
CA THR A 370 14.49 -6.96 5.44
C THR A 370 14.98 -6.81 6.88
N TRP A 371 14.20 -7.28 7.84
CA TRP A 371 14.42 -7.00 9.27
C TRP A 371 15.02 -8.18 10.04
N GLY A 372 15.12 -9.35 9.39
CA GLY A 372 15.31 -10.62 10.08
C GLY A 372 14.00 -11.13 10.69
N ASP A 373 14.00 -12.40 11.09
CA ASP A 373 12.83 -13.05 11.66
C ASP A 373 13.15 -13.63 13.04
N VAL A 374 13.44 -12.72 13.98
CA VAL A 374 13.81 -13.09 15.35
C VAL A 374 12.62 -13.80 16.00
N HIS A 375 12.85 -15.00 16.53
CA HIS A 375 11.81 -15.88 17.07
C HIS A 375 10.72 -16.30 16.07
N GLU A 376 11.00 -16.24 14.77
CA GLU A 376 10.08 -16.68 13.71
C GLU A 376 8.72 -15.95 13.75
N ARG A 377 8.67 -14.69 14.19
CA ARG A 377 7.43 -13.92 14.34
C ARG A 377 6.73 -13.67 13.01
N TYR A 378 7.47 -13.28 11.96
CA TYR A 378 6.90 -13.08 10.63
C TYR A 378 6.45 -14.40 10.02
N LEU A 379 7.25 -15.46 10.17
CA LEU A 379 6.87 -16.79 9.73
C LEU A 379 5.61 -17.30 10.47
N ALA A 380 5.52 -17.12 11.78
CA ALA A 380 4.35 -17.48 12.59
C ALA A 380 3.09 -16.73 12.13
N ALA A 381 3.21 -15.43 11.87
CA ALA A 381 2.13 -14.63 11.30
C ALA A 381 1.71 -15.14 9.92
N ALA A 382 2.68 -15.41 9.04
CA ALA A 382 2.41 -15.89 7.69
C ALA A 382 1.76 -17.28 7.67
N VAL A 383 2.22 -18.20 8.52
CA VAL A 383 1.63 -19.54 8.69
C VAL A 383 0.22 -19.44 9.25
N THR A 384 0.03 -18.62 10.31
CA THR A 384 -1.31 -18.36 10.88
C THR A 384 -2.27 -17.81 9.82
N PHE A 385 -1.79 -16.90 8.97
CA PHE A 385 -2.55 -16.34 7.87
C PHE A 385 -2.95 -17.39 6.83
N VAL A 386 -1.99 -18.11 6.24
CA VAL A 386 -2.30 -19.07 5.16
C VAL A 386 -3.13 -20.26 5.62
N ASP A 387 -2.91 -20.73 6.85
CA ASP A 387 -3.66 -21.87 7.40
C ASP A 387 -5.06 -21.47 7.89
N GLY A 388 -5.24 -20.18 8.23
CA GLY A 388 -6.48 -19.66 8.78
C GLY A 388 -7.37 -18.93 7.78
N PHE A 389 -6.91 -18.61 6.57
CA PHE A 389 -7.66 -17.76 5.65
C PHE A 389 -8.80 -18.54 4.96
N GLU A 390 -10.04 -18.11 5.17
CA GLU A 390 -11.23 -18.66 4.51
C GLU A 390 -11.94 -17.67 3.58
N GLY A 391 -11.47 -16.43 3.53
CA GLY A 391 -12.07 -15.33 2.79
C GLY A 391 -11.96 -14.02 3.56
N TRP A 392 -12.31 -12.91 2.89
CA TRP A 392 -12.29 -11.59 3.51
C TRP A 392 -13.62 -11.27 4.21
N VAL A 393 -13.53 -10.64 5.37
CA VAL A 393 -14.65 -9.90 5.99
C VAL A 393 -14.51 -8.40 5.72
N PHE A 394 -15.63 -7.68 5.74
CA PHE A 394 -15.69 -6.25 5.37
C PHE A 394 -16.24 -5.36 6.49
N ASP A 395 -16.71 -5.98 7.58
CA ASP A 395 -17.31 -5.36 8.75
C ASP A 395 -16.42 -5.42 9.99
#